data_AF-A0A382XKE1-F1
#
_entry.id   AF-A0A382XKE1-F1
#
_cell.length_a   1.000
_cell.length_b   1.000
_cell.length_c   1.000
_cell.angle_alpha   90.00
_cell.angle_beta   90.00
_cell.angle_gamma   90.00
#
_symmetry.space_group_name_H-M   'P 1'
#
loop_
_entity.id
_entity.type
_entity.pdbx_description
1 polymer ?
#
loop_
_entity_poly.entity_id
_entity_poly.type
_entity_poly.pdbx_seq_one_letter_code
_entity_poly.pdbx_strand_id
1 'polypeptide(L)'
;MSSIDFTIIGENIHTTRVLMRNGRRISQNRHGTEAVLYRAFSGDESFMTIPDYFKETQVYQEGRVKHFMVAVRKGMSETVDDQREGKDYLLAEIKRQEGCD
;
A
#
# COMPACT_ATOMS: atom_id res chain seq x y z
N MET A 1 -32.36 23.02 -4.95
CA MET A 1 -31.48 22.73 -3.79
C MET A 1 -30.19 22.20 -4.39
N SER A 2 -29.09 22.97 -4.33
CA SER A 2 -27.79 22.49 -4.79
C SER A 2 -27.34 21.37 -3.85
N SER A 3 -26.92 20.24 -4.43
CA SER A 3 -26.26 19.18 -3.68
C SER A 3 -25.14 19.79 -2.85
N ILE A 4 -25.12 19.55 -1.54
CA ILE A 4 -23.97 19.90 -0.72
C ILE A 4 -22.87 18.95 -1.17
N ASP A 5 -21.82 19.48 -1.79
CA ASP A 5 -20.60 18.73 -2.07
C ASP A 5 -20.02 18.26 -0.74
N PHE A 6 -20.26 16.99 -0.38
CA PHE A 6 -19.74 16.40 0.84
C PHE A 6 -18.35 15.84 0.57
N THR A 7 -17.33 16.60 0.98
CA THR A 7 -15.93 16.14 0.91
C THR A 7 -15.58 15.30 2.14
N ILE A 8 -15.38 14.00 1.94
CA ILE A 8 -14.85 13.11 2.98
C ILE A 8 -13.33 13.26 3.00
N ILE A 9 -12.80 14.00 3.99
CA ILE A 9 -11.37 13.93 4.32
C ILE A 9 -11.17 12.77 5.30
N GLY A 10 -11.08 11.56 4.77
CA GLY A 10 -10.69 10.39 5.54
C GLY A 10 -9.18 10.29 5.63
N GLU A 11 -8.60 10.15 6.83
CA GLU A 11 -7.22 9.67 6.99
C GLU A 11 -7.15 8.16 6.66
N ASN A 12 -7.43 7.80 5.40
CA ASN A 12 -7.26 6.43 4.94
C ASN A 12 -5.80 6.13 4.56
N ILE A 13 -5.01 7.17 4.26
CA ILE A 13 -3.56 7.07 4.03
C ILE A 13 -2.83 7.51 5.31
N HIS A 14 -2.49 6.53 6.15
CA HIS A 14 -1.79 6.76 7.41
C HIS A 14 -0.87 5.58 7.75
N THR A 15 0.32 5.83 8.27
CA THR A 15 1.35 4.80 8.49
C THR A 15 1.01 3.80 9.61
N THR A 16 -0.06 4.04 10.39
CA THR A 16 -0.60 3.07 11.36
C THR A 16 -1.62 2.10 10.78
N ARG A 17 -2.11 2.33 9.54
CA ARG A 17 -3.03 1.40 8.88
C ARG A 17 -2.36 0.07 8.66
N VAL A 18 -3.13 -1.00 8.82
CA VAL A 18 -2.65 -2.38 8.70
C VAL A 18 -3.51 -3.17 7.73
N LEU A 19 -2.85 -4.08 7.01
CA LEU A 19 -3.47 -5.20 6.32
C LEU A 19 -3.21 -6.48 7.12
N MET A 20 -4.20 -7.37 7.17
CA MET A 20 -3.98 -8.70 7.73
C MET A 20 -3.13 -9.51 6.75
N ARG A 21 -2.10 -10.20 7.26
CA ARG A 21 -1.15 -10.99 6.46
C ARG A 21 -1.81 -12.17 5.75
N ASN A 22 -2.87 -12.73 6.34
CA ASN A 22 -3.71 -13.75 5.72
C ASN A 22 -4.87 -13.16 4.88
N GLY A 23 -4.89 -11.84 4.68
CA GLY A 23 -5.90 -11.15 3.90
C GLY A 23 -5.60 -11.19 2.40
N ARG A 24 -6.63 -11.02 1.57
CA ARG A 24 -6.56 -11.05 0.09
C ARG A 24 -5.56 -10.08 -0.54
N ARG A 25 -5.17 -9.04 0.21
CA ARG A 25 -4.24 -8.00 -0.25
C ARG A 25 -2.77 -8.34 0.01
N ILE A 26 -2.48 -9.47 0.63
CA ILE A 26 -1.11 -9.95 0.85
C ILE A 26 -0.95 -11.24 0.07
N SER A 27 -0.02 -11.26 -0.88
CA SER A 27 0.20 -12.37 -1.80
C SER A 27 1.69 -12.47 -2.16
N GLN A 28 2.07 -13.50 -2.91
CA GLN A 28 3.39 -13.61 -3.51
C GLN A 28 3.38 -13.00 -4.90
N ASN A 29 4.40 -12.22 -5.24
CA ASN A 29 4.62 -11.75 -6.60
C ASN A 29 5.15 -12.90 -7.50
N ARG A 30 5.41 -12.61 -8.78
CA ARG A 30 5.95 -13.58 -9.75
C ARG A 30 7.30 -14.23 -9.38
N HIS A 31 8.01 -13.67 -8.40
CA HIS A 31 9.29 -14.18 -7.90
C HIS A 31 9.15 -14.93 -6.56
N GLY A 32 7.93 -15.13 -6.07
CA GLY A 32 7.67 -15.78 -4.77
C GLY A 32 7.83 -14.84 -3.56
N THR A 33 8.11 -13.56 -3.79
CA THR A 33 8.30 -12.58 -2.71
C THR A 33 6.96 -12.08 -2.20
N GLU A 34 6.75 -12.14 -0.89
CA GLU A 34 5.54 -11.61 -0.24
C GLU A 34 5.43 -10.09 -0.44
N ALA A 35 4.25 -9.66 -0.88
CA ALA A 35 3.98 -8.31 -1.35
C ALA A 35 2.54 -7.89 -1.05
N VAL A 36 2.32 -6.58 -1.00
CA VAL A 36 0.98 -5.99 -0.99
C VAL A 36 0.46 -5.98 -2.43
N LEU A 37 -0.68 -6.62 -2.63
CA LEU A 37 -1.45 -6.64 -3.88
C LEU A 37 -2.38 -5.43 -3.95
N TYR A 38 -2.37 -4.73 -5.09
CA TYR A 38 -3.20 -3.56 -5.35
C TYR A 38 -3.48 -3.39 -6.84
N ARG A 39 -4.44 -2.53 -7.18
CA ARG A 39 -4.62 -2.05 -8.56
C ARG A 39 -3.78 -0.78 -8.72
N ALA A 40 -2.89 -0.77 -9.70
CA ALA A 40 -2.08 0.38 -10.03
C ALA A 40 -2.96 1.55 -10.52
N PHE A 41 -2.34 2.72 -10.68
CA PHE A 41 -3.04 3.89 -11.22
C PHE A 41 -3.64 3.64 -12.62
N SER A 42 -3.00 2.77 -13.43
CA SER A 42 -3.51 2.31 -14.74
C SER A 42 -4.76 1.43 -14.65
N GLY A 43 -5.06 0.86 -13.48
CA GLY A 43 -6.12 -0.13 -13.26
C GLY A 43 -5.62 -1.58 -13.23
N ASP A 44 -4.40 -1.83 -13.68
CA ASP A 44 -3.81 -3.17 -13.73
C ASP A 44 -3.41 -3.68 -12.34
N GLU A 45 -3.30 -4.99 -12.19
CA GLU A 45 -2.79 -5.60 -10.97
C GLU A 45 -1.29 -5.29 -10.78
N SER A 46 -0.90 -4.91 -9.57
CA SER A 46 0.48 -4.58 -9.21
C SER A 46 0.81 -5.02 -7.78
N PHE A 47 2.11 -5.08 -7.49
CA PHE A 47 2.68 -5.60 -6.25
C PHE A 47 3.68 -4.61 -5.66
N MET A 48 3.61 -4.38 -4.35
CA MET A 48 4.63 -3.68 -3.58
C MET A 48 5.26 -4.67 -2.62
N THR A 49 6.54 -4.99 -2.84
CA THR A 49 7.25 -5.97 -2.02
C THR A 49 7.38 -5.51 -0.56
N ILE A 50 7.31 -6.46 0.39
CA ILE A 50 7.51 -6.19 1.81
C ILE A 50 9.00 -6.43 2.13
N PRO A 51 9.78 -5.40 2.49
CA PRO A 51 11.20 -5.55 2.83
C PRO A 51 11.41 -6.45 4.05
N ASP A 52 12.54 -7.18 4.08
CA ASP A 52 12.82 -8.17 5.14
C ASP A 52 12.88 -7.55 6.53
N TYR A 53 13.43 -6.34 6.68
CA TYR A 53 13.45 -5.65 7.98
C TYR A 53 12.05 -5.35 8.53
N PHE A 54 11.01 -5.25 7.70
CA PHE A 54 9.63 -5.17 8.19
C PHE A 54 9.13 -6.51 8.71
N LYS A 55 9.59 -7.62 8.11
CA LYS A 55 9.21 -8.97 8.52
C LYS A 55 9.73 -9.31 9.90
N GLU A 56 10.84 -8.71 10.30
CA GLU A 56 11.42 -8.86 11.64
C GLU A 56 10.66 -8.10 12.73
N THR A 57 9.74 -7.19 12.38
CA THR A 57 9.00 -6.40 13.38
C THR A 57 7.92 -7.22 14.09
N GLN A 58 7.66 -6.92 15.37
CA GLN A 58 6.58 -7.55 16.14
C GLN A 58 5.22 -7.45 15.44
N VAL A 59 4.92 -6.29 14.85
CA VAL A 59 3.64 -6.07 14.15
C VAL A 59 3.45 -7.07 13.01
N TYR A 60 4.52 -7.35 12.25
CA TYR A 60 4.49 -8.34 11.19
C TYR A 60 4.38 -9.76 11.71
N GLN A 61 5.14 -10.10 12.77
CA GLN A 61 5.08 -11.42 13.41
C GLN A 61 3.70 -11.73 14.00
N GLU A 62 2.96 -10.72 14.42
CA GLU A 62 1.56 -10.83 14.83
C GLU A 62 0.56 -10.84 13.65
N GLY A 63 1.05 -11.00 12.41
CA GLY A 63 0.22 -11.16 11.22
C GLY A 63 -0.34 -9.86 10.64
N ARG A 64 0.30 -8.71 10.89
CA ARG A 64 -0.16 -7.40 10.41
C ARG A 64 0.91 -6.68 9.59
N VAL A 65 0.53 -6.12 8.45
CA VAL A 65 1.44 -5.37 7.57
C VAL A 65 1.06 -3.89 7.57
N LYS A 66 1.95 -3.03 8.06
CA LYS A 66 1.80 -1.56 7.98
C LYS A 66 2.10 -1.05 6.57
N HIS A 67 1.20 -1.33 5.63
CA HIS A 67 1.39 -1.11 4.20
C HIS A 67 1.81 0.32 3.81
N PHE A 68 1.21 1.37 4.37
CA PHE A 68 1.65 2.75 4.09
C PHE A 68 3.03 3.07 4.67
N MET A 69 3.38 2.51 5.84
CA MET A 69 4.74 2.63 6.37
C MET A 69 5.76 1.99 5.41
N VAL A 70 5.44 0.82 4.86
CA VAL A 70 6.27 0.15 3.85
C VAL A 70 6.43 1.04 2.62
N ALA A 71 5.33 1.58 2.08
CA ALA A 71 5.36 2.44 0.91
C ALA A 71 6.20 3.71 1.11
N VAL A 72 6.04 4.39 2.24
CA VAL A 72 6.83 5.59 2.58
C VAL A 72 8.31 5.24 2.72
N ARG A 73 8.66 4.16 3.43
CA ARG A 73 10.06 3.73 3.57
C ARG A 73 10.70 3.41 2.22
N LYS A 74 9.99 2.69 1.35
CA LYS A 74 10.45 2.39 -0.01
C LYS A 74 10.60 3.66 -0.85
N GLY A 75 9.65 4.59 -0.76
CA GLY A 75 9.70 5.90 -1.41
C GLY A 75 10.92 6.76 -1.02
N MET A 76 11.45 6.54 0.19
CA MET A 76 12.64 7.20 0.73
C MET A 76 13.94 6.39 0.55
N SER A 77 13.87 5.20 -0.04
CA SER A 77 15.03 4.34 -0.33
C SER A 77 15.95 4.99 -1.37
N GLU A 78 17.21 4.58 -1.43
CA GLU A 78 18.13 4.96 -2.52
C GLU A 78 17.95 4.05 -3.76
N THR A 79 17.24 2.94 -3.62
CA THR A 79 16.96 2.01 -4.72
C THR A 79 15.81 2.52 -5.57
N VAL A 80 16.05 2.73 -6.87
CA VAL A 80 15.05 3.24 -7.82
C VAL A 80 13.80 2.36 -7.88
N ASP A 81 13.95 1.04 -7.82
CA ASP A 81 12.83 0.10 -7.82
C ASP A 81 11.96 0.22 -6.55
N ASP A 82 12.58 0.39 -5.38
CA ASP A 82 11.85 0.66 -4.14
C ASP A 82 11.09 1.97 -4.23
N GLN A 83 11.77 3.04 -4.68
CA GLN A 83 11.15 4.35 -4.81
C GLN A 83 9.92 4.29 -5.73
N ARG A 84 10.03 3.59 -6.86
CA ARG A 84 8.92 3.38 -7.79
C ARG A 84 7.78 2.63 -7.13
N GLU A 85 8.03 1.45 -6.56
CA GLU A 85 6.97 0.65 -5.92
C GLU A 85 6.24 1.41 -4.81
N GLY A 86 6.98 2.15 -3.97
CA GLY A 86 6.39 2.96 -2.90
C GLY A 86 5.52 4.10 -3.43
N LYS A 87 5.99 4.83 -4.44
CA LYS A 87 5.23 5.93 -5.07
C LYS A 87 3.99 5.42 -5.80
N ASP A 88 4.12 4.36 -6.59
CA ASP A 88 3.03 3.76 -7.35
C ASP A 88 1.91 3.27 -6.42
N TYR A 89 2.28 2.65 -5.30
CA TYR A 89 1.33 2.22 -4.27
C TYR A 89 0.57 3.39 -3.65
N LEU A 90 1.28 4.48 -3.29
CA LEU A 90 0.66 5.66 -2.71
C LEU A 90 -0.30 6.33 -3.70
N LEU A 91 0.11 6.51 -4.96
CA LEU A 91 -0.75 7.08 -6.02
C LEU A 91 -2.01 6.25 -6.24
N ALA A 92 -1.89 4.92 -6.24
CA ALA A 92 -3.03 4.03 -6.36
C ALA A 92 -4.02 4.17 -5.19
N GLU A 93 -3.53 4.24 -3.95
CA GLU A 93 -4.39 4.41 -2.78
C GLU A 93 -5.03 5.81 -2.69
N ILE A 94 -4.35 6.86 -3.20
CA ILE A 94 -4.94 8.21 -3.36
C ILE A 94 -6.11 8.13 -4.33
N LYS A 95 -5.90 7.60 -5.55
CA LYS A 95 -6.96 7.45 -6.56
C LYS A 95 -8.14 6.64 -6.02
N ARG A 96 -7.85 5.52 -5.35
CA ARG A 96 -8.87 4.66 -4.72
C ARG A 96 -9.67 5.41 -3.65
N GLN A 97 -9.03 6.29 -2.88
CA GLN A 97 -9.70 7.08 -1.85
C GLN A 97 -10.56 8.19 -2.45
N GLU A 98 -10.15 8.79 -3.57
CA GLU A 98 -10.92 9.82 -4.29
C GLU A 98 -12.20 9.27 -4.94
N GLY A 99 -12.31 7.94 -5.10
CA GLY A 99 -13.50 7.29 -5.66
C GLY A 99 -13.59 7.36 -7.19
N CYS A 100 -12.49 7.67 -7.88
CA CYS A 100 -12.40 7.65 -9.33
C CYS A 100 -12.03 6.24 -9.80
N ASP A 101 -13.04 5.44 -10.14
CA ASP A 101 -12.88 4.18 -10.89
C ASP A 101 -12.74 4.44 -12.40
#